data_AF-W7TQ56-F1
#
_entry.id   AF-W7TQ56-F1
#
_cell.length_a   1.000
_cell.length_b   1.000
_cell.length_c   1.000
_cell.angle_alpha   90.00
_cell.angle_beta   90.00
_cell.angle_gamma   90.00
#
_symmetry.space_group_name_H-M   'P 1'
#
loop_
_entity.id
_entity.type
_entity.pdbx_description
1 polymer ?
#
loop_
_entity_poly.entity_id
_entity_poly.type
_entity_poly.pdbx_seq_one_letter_code
_entity_poly.pdbx_strand_id
1 'polypeptide(L)'
;MPSSAKGNESATTQAIAPLRVALLGMFLSAVLALFFAQDHPYLTAVPCVLINCFFLQISFFHGLLFSLIEIPWMMLLFFPIQYIFRIPCQYAFFWLYSPILIILARRRKDRHSLLGRLFITYVWDPPLLACIWLVAHTGWGGDRFLSPFASVIDEDVVMGSLPLPQDVPQLAKDFGVGAVVNMTREYAGPLVAYAQHGIRHLHLPTVDTAAPTLEQVGGRAEGGRGGSRANLGCES
;
A
#
# COMPACT_ATOMS: atom_id res chain seq x y z
N MET A 1 24.10 -8.27 -36.23
CA MET A 1 24.42 -7.72 -34.90
C MET A 1 24.27 -6.20 -34.97
N PRO A 2 23.35 -5.65 -34.18
CA PRO A 2 23.73 -4.75 -33.07
C PRO A 2 23.06 -5.21 -31.77
N SER A 3 23.84 -5.43 -30.72
CA SER A 3 24.16 -4.48 -29.63
C SER A 3 23.16 -4.58 -28.47
N SER A 4 23.50 -5.55 -27.61
CA SER A 4 23.00 -5.75 -26.26
C SER A 4 23.46 -4.60 -25.36
N ALA A 5 22.61 -3.59 -25.13
CA ALA A 5 22.89 -2.53 -24.15
C ALA A 5 21.61 -1.83 -23.61
N LYS A 6 20.48 -2.54 -23.45
CA LYS A 6 19.26 -1.99 -22.81
C LYS A 6 18.87 -2.68 -21.50
N GLY A 7 19.84 -3.33 -20.83
CA GLY A 7 19.55 -4.22 -19.70
C GLY A 7 19.63 -3.62 -18.30
N ASN A 8 20.26 -2.46 -18.08
CA ASN A 8 20.66 -2.05 -16.71
C ASN A 8 20.26 -0.64 -16.26
N GLU A 9 19.62 0.19 -17.10
CA GLU A 9 19.20 1.55 -16.70
C GLU A 9 17.85 1.61 -15.95
N SER A 10 17.08 0.50 -15.86
CA SER A 10 15.67 0.58 -15.45
C SER A 10 15.43 0.57 -13.92
N ALA A 11 16.21 -0.18 -13.14
CA ALA A 11 15.86 -0.42 -11.73
C ALA A 11 16.37 0.64 -10.74
N THR A 12 17.52 1.25 -11.03
CA THR A 12 18.16 2.28 -10.19
C THR A 12 17.50 3.63 -10.42
N THR A 13 17.22 3.97 -11.69
CA THR A 13 16.58 5.23 -12.09
C THR A 13 15.14 5.35 -11.55
N GLN A 14 14.39 4.23 -11.52
CA GLN A 14 13.01 4.21 -11.00
C GLN A 14 12.89 4.49 -9.49
N ALA A 15 13.92 4.18 -8.69
CA ALA A 15 13.88 4.40 -7.23
C ALA A 15 14.47 5.75 -6.80
N ILE A 16 15.30 6.39 -7.65
CA ILE A 16 15.96 7.66 -7.32
C ILE A 16 14.96 8.82 -7.29
N ALA A 17 14.03 8.88 -8.24
CA ALA A 17 13.03 9.94 -8.30
C ALA A 17 12.14 10.01 -7.05
N PRO A 18 11.48 8.92 -6.60
CA PRO A 18 10.65 8.96 -5.39
C PRO A 18 11.48 9.27 -4.13
N LEU A 19 12.72 8.77 -4.03
CA LEU A 19 13.60 9.11 -2.91
C LEU A 19 13.94 10.60 -2.88
N ARG A 20 14.25 11.22 -4.02
CA ARG A 20 14.50 12.67 -4.10
C ARG A 20 13.27 13.48 -3.69
N VAL A 21 12.07 13.05 -4.11
CA VAL A 21 10.81 13.71 -3.72
C VAL A 21 10.60 13.63 -2.21
N ALA A 22 10.79 12.44 -1.61
CA ALA A 22 10.66 12.25 -0.17
C ALA A 22 11.66 13.11 0.62
N LEU A 23 12.94 13.12 0.20
CA LEU A 23 13.97 13.94 0.83
C LEU A 23 13.71 15.45 0.68
N LEU A 24 13.22 15.88 -0.48
CA LEU A 24 12.85 17.27 -0.73
C LEU A 24 11.69 17.71 0.17
N GLY A 25 10.62 16.92 0.27
CA GLY A 25 9.51 17.26 1.16
C GLY A 25 9.93 17.27 2.62
N MET A 26 10.77 16.33 3.04
CA MET A 26 11.35 16.32 4.39
C MET A 26 12.15 17.60 4.68
N PHE A 27 12.98 18.04 3.73
CA PHE A 27 13.71 19.30 3.82
C PHE A 27 12.75 20.50 3.91
N LEU A 28 11.72 20.56 3.08
CA LEU A 28 10.73 21.64 3.10
C LEU A 28 9.95 21.67 4.42
N SER A 29 9.53 20.53 4.95
CA SER A 29 8.89 20.43 6.27
C SER A 29 9.81 20.94 7.37
N ALA A 30 11.12 20.64 7.31
CA ALA A 30 12.09 21.15 8.27
C ALA A 30 12.24 22.66 8.22
N VAL A 31 12.33 23.24 7.01
CA VAL A 31 12.36 24.70 6.83
C VAL A 31 11.08 25.33 7.39
N LEU A 32 9.91 24.79 7.05
CA LEU A 32 8.64 25.30 7.55
C LEU A 32 8.54 25.20 9.08
N ALA A 33 9.08 24.15 9.69
CA ALA A 33 9.09 24.00 11.13
C ALA A 33 9.95 25.05 11.83
N LEU A 34 11.08 25.47 11.25
CA LEU A 34 11.93 26.50 11.82
C LEU A 34 11.23 27.86 11.92
N PHE A 35 10.36 28.19 10.95
CA PHE A 35 9.70 29.48 10.88
C PHE A 35 8.28 29.48 11.45
N PHE A 36 7.56 28.36 11.39
CA PHE A 36 6.11 28.32 11.62
C PHE A 36 5.66 27.31 12.67
N ALA A 37 6.55 26.52 13.28
CA ALA A 37 6.11 25.47 14.22
C ALA A 37 5.42 26.02 15.48
N GLN A 38 5.69 27.26 15.88
CA GLN A 38 5.08 27.85 17.08
C GLN A 38 3.65 28.35 16.81
N ASP A 39 3.46 29.12 15.74
CA ASP A 39 2.17 29.76 15.46
C ASP A 39 1.28 28.93 14.53
N HIS A 40 1.88 28.20 13.59
CA HIS A 40 1.17 27.49 12.53
C HIS A 40 1.76 26.08 12.26
N PRO A 41 1.76 25.18 13.26
CA PRO A 41 2.42 23.87 13.16
C PRO A 41 1.89 22.99 12.02
N TYR A 42 0.63 23.17 11.61
CA TYR A 42 0.03 22.45 10.49
C TYR A 42 0.72 22.72 9.14
N LEU A 43 1.38 23.87 8.96
CA LEU A 43 2.12 24.17 7.72
C LEU A 43 3.28 23.18 7.53
N THR A 44 3.86 22.66 8.60
CA THR A 44 4.95 21.67 8.55
C THR A 44 4.52 20.35 7.93
N ALA A 45 3.22 20.03 7.96
CA ALA A 45 2.66 18.82 7.39
C ALA A 45 2.26 18.94 5.91
N VAL A 46 2.20 20.15 5.35
CA VAL A 46 1.78 20.37 3.95
C VAL A 46 2.63 19.57 2.95
N PRO A 47 3.97 19.53 3.04
CA PRO A 47 4.77 18.70 2.13
C PRO A 47 4.46 17.21 2.23
N CYS A 48 4.07 16.72 3.42
CA CYS A 48 3.67 15.32 3.63
C CYS A 48 2.40 14.98 2.85
N VAL A 49 1.39 15.87 2.86
CA VAL A 49 0.15 15.67 2.09
C VAL A 49 0.45 15.50 0.61
N LEU A 50 1.30 16.37 0.04
CA LEU A 50 1.66 16.33 -1.38
C LEU A 50 2.45 15.06 -1.72
N ILE A 51 3.32 14.61 -0.82
CA ILE A 51 4.06 13.36 -0.95
C ILE A 51 3.12 12.16 -0.92
N ASN A 52 2.14 12.13 -0.01
CA ASN A 52 1.15 11.07 0.06
C ASN A 52 0.35 10.99 -1.24
N CYS A 53 -0.08 12.13 -1.81
CA CYS A 53 -0.71 12.17 -3.14
C CYS A 53 0.19 11.58 -4.23
N PHE A 54 1.48 11.93 -4.24
CA PHE A 54 2.43 11.46 -5.24
C PHE A 54 2.72 9.96 -5.12
N PHE A 55 2.96 9.45 -3.90
CA PHE A 55 3.32 8.06 -3.66
C PHE A 55 2.14 7.10 -3.81
N LEU A 56 0.96 7.48 -3.29
CA LEU A 56 -0.24 6.65 -3.37
C LEU A 56 -1.01 6.86 -4.68
N GLN A 57 -0.63 7.86 -5.48
CA GLN A 57 -1.31 8.25 -6.72
C GLN A 57 -2.81 8.57 -6.49
N ILE A 58 -3.11 9.27 -5.40
CA ILE A 58 -4.46 9.63 -4.98
C ILE A 58 -4.74 11.13 -5.19
N SER A 59 -6.02 11.50 -5.18
CA SER A 59 -6.45 12.89 -5.26
C SER A 59 -5.96 13.71 -4.06
N PHE A 60 -5.89 15.03 -4.21
CA PHE A 60 -5.52 15.92 -3.11
C PHE A 60 -6.44 15.77 -1.89
N PHE A 61 -7.75 15.58 -2.12
CA PHE A 61 -8.71 15.35 -1.05
C PHE A 61 -8.39 14.07 -0.27
N HIS A 62 -8.12 12.96 -0.97
CA HIS A 62 -7.76 11.70 -0.32
C HIS A 62 -6.39 11.78 0.37
N GLY A 63 -5.42 12.48 -0.20
CA GLY A 63 -4.12 12.71 0.45
C GLY A 63 -4.24 13.55 1.73
N LEU A 64 -5.12 14.55 1.73
CA LEU A 64 -5.42 15.33 2.93
C LEU A 64 -6.10 14.46 3.99
N LEU A 65 -7.12 13.68 3.61
CA LEU A 65 -7.80 12.75 4.51
C LEU A 65 -6.84 11.73 5.13
N PHE A 66 -5.97 11.15 4.30
CA PHE A 66 -4.94 10.22 4.75
C PHE A 66 -4.00 10.86 5.76
N SER A 67 -3.51 12.06 5.47
CA SER A 67 -2.61 12.78 6.38
C SER A 67 -3.29 13.16 7.69
N LEU A 68 -4.59 13.47 7.69
CA LEU A 68 -5.38 13.75 8.90
C LEU A 68 -5.52 12.53 9.81
N ILE A 69 -5.45 11.31 9.27
CA ILE A 69 -5.49 10.06 10.03
C ILE A 69 -4.06 9.62 10.41
N GLU A 70 -3.11 9.73 9.48
CA GLU A 70 -1.71 9.35 9.65
C GLU A 70 -1.04 10.18 10.74
N ILE A 71 -1.23 11.50 10.77
CA ILE A 71 -0.53 12.37 11.74
C ILE A 71 -0.86 11.99 13.19
N PRO A 72 -2.13 11.90 13.63
CA PRO A 72 -2.46 11.44 14.97
C PRO A 72 -1.96 10.03 15.26
N TRP A 73 -2.01 9.11 14.28
CA TRP A 73 -1.52 7.75 14.42
C TRP A 73 -0.01 7.72 14.73
N MET A 74 0.77 8.46 13.95
CA MET A 74 2.21 8.58 14.13
C MET A 74 2.54 9.28 15.45
N MET A 75 1.77 10.30 15.82
CA MET A 75 1.96 10.96 17.12
C MET A 75 1.71 9.98 18.26
N LEU A 76 0.63 9.20 18.21
CA LEU A 76 0.33 8.21 19.24
C LEU A 76 1.47 7.18 19.40
N LEU A 77 2.00 6.68 18.29
CA LEU A 77 3.05 5.66 18.31
C LEU A 77 4.41 6.21 18.76
N PHE A 78 4.79 7.41 18.32
CA PHE A 78 6.13 7.94 18.53
C PHE A 78 6.24 8.98 19.64
N PHE A 79 5.13 9.48 20.19
CA PHE A 79 5.16 10.42 21.32
C PHE A 79 5.89 9.86 22.55
N PRO A 80 5.72 8.59 22.97
CA PRO A 80 6.50 8.04 24.08
C PRO A 80 8.01 8.08 23.82
N ILE A 81 8.43 7.80 22.58
CA ILE A 81 9.83 7.86 22.17
C ILE A 81 10.33 9.31 22.22
N GLN A 82 9.58 10.25 21.64
CA GLN A 82 9.94 11.67 21.70
C GLN A 82 10.08 12.17 23.14
N TYR A 83 9.16 11.78 24.02
CA TYR A 83 9.17 12.16 25.43
C TYR A 83 10.40 11.60 26.15
N ILE A 84 10.70 10.31 25.99
CA ILE A 84 11.87 9.65 26.61
C ILE A 84 13.18 10.30 26.16
N PHE A 85 13.31 10.58 24.87
CA PHE A 85 14.53 11.16 24.29
C PHE A 85 14.56 12.69 24.29
N ARG A 86 13.55 13.35 24.86
CA ARG A 86 13.40 14.82 24.90
C ARG A 86 13.53 15.47 23.53
N ILE A 87 13.00 14.82 22.49
CA ILE A 87 12.97 15.37 21.14
C ILE A 87 11.91 16.49 21.11
N PRO A 88 12.25 17.71 20.65
CA PRO A 88 11.27 18.79 20.55
C PRO A 88 10.07 18.41 19.67
N CYS A 89 8.85 18.68 20.14
CA CYS A 89 7.60 18.36 19.43
C CYS A 89 7.55 18.97 18.01
N GLN A 90 8.23 20.09 17.79
CA GLN A 90 8.32 20.71 16.46
C GLN A 90 8.96 19.79 15.42
N TYR A 91 9.73 18.76 15.81
CA TYR A 91 10.35 17.78 14.91
C TYR A 91 9.56 16.48 14.77
N ALA A 92 8.36 16.41 15.37
CA ALA A 92 7.52 15.23 15.32
C ALA A 92 7.07 14.87 13.89
N PHE A 93 7.00 15.85 12.97
CA PHE A 93 6.66 15.61 11.58
C PHE A 93 7.65 14.68 10.84
N PHE A 94 8.89 14.52 11.33
CA PHE A 94 9.84 13.60 10.71
C PHE A 94 9.38 12.13 10.77
N TRP A 95 8.57 11.77 11.77
CA TRP A 95 8.01 10.43 11.87
C TRP A 95 7.10 10.09 10.67
N LEU A 96 6.46 11.08 10.06
CA LEU A 96 5.60 10.90 8.88
C LEU A 96 6.38 10.41 7.65
N TYR A 97 7.65 10.78 7.55
CA TYR A 97 8.51 10.37 6.43
C TYR A 97 9.09 8.96 6.62
N SER A 98 9.04 8.44 7.85
CA SER A 98 9.72 7.19 8.20
C SER A 98 9.23 5.95 7.41
N PRO A 99 7.93 5.76 7.12
CA PRO A 99 7.50 4.62 6.31
C PRO A 99 8.10 4.67 4.90
N ILE A 100 8.00 5.83 4.24
CA ILE A 100 8.52 6.04 2.88
C ILE A 100 10.03 5.83 2.85
N LEU A 101 10.76 6.39 3.81
CA LEU A 101 12.21 6.21 3.91
C LEU A 101 12.59 4.75 4.14
N ILE A 102 11.87 4.03 5.02
CA ILE A 102 12.09 2.60 5.26
C ILE A 102 11.82 1.79 3.99
N ILE A 103 10.75 2.08 3.26
CA ILE A 103 10.39 1.40 2.00
C ILE A 103 11.46 1.63 0.93
N LEU A 104 11.98 2.85 0.80
CA LEU A 104 12.94 3.23 -0.23
C LEU A 104 14.38 2.84 0.11
N ALA A 105 14.76 2.83 1.39
CA ALA A 105 16.11 2.51 1.84
C ALA A 105 16.41 0.99 1.85
N ARG A 106 15.45 0.14 1.46
CA ARG A 106 15.65 -1.32 1.47
C ARG A 106 16.72 -1.74 0.48
N ARG A 107 17.66 -2.55 0.98
CA ARG A 107 18.67 -3.21 0.14
C ARG A 107 18.07 -4.24 -0.82
N ARG A 108 16.93 -4.83 -0.45
CA ARG A 108 16.23 -5.87 -1.23
C ARG A 108 14.76 -5.48 -1.38
N LYS A 109 14.28 -5.42 -2.62
CA LYS A 109 12.91 -4.99 -2.95
C LYS A 109 11.86 -6.10 -2.76
N ASP A 110 12.30 -7.35 -2.76
CA ASP A 110 11.49 -8.57 -2.59
C ASP A 110 11.21 -8.90 -1.12
N ARG A 111 11.93 -8.29 -0.17
CA ARG A 111 11.76 -8.62 1.25
C ARG A 111 12.08 -7.50 2.20
N HIS A 112 11.22 -7.36 3.18
CA HIS A 112 11.50 -6.62 4.41
C HIS A 112 12.27 -7.49 5.42
N SER A 113 13.08 -6.85 6.26
CA SER A 113 13.60 -7.49 7.49
C SER A 113 12.44 -7.78 8.45
N LEU A 114 12.65 -8.60 9.48
CA LEU A 114 11.59 -8.85 10.48
C LEU A 114 11.06 -7.54 11.08
N LEU A 115 11.97 -6.64 11.48
CA LEU A 115 11.62 -5.32 12.01
C LEU A 115 10.92 -4.44 10.96
N GLY A 116 11.39 -4.45 9.71
CA GLY A 116 10.73 -3.72 8.62
C GLY A 116 9.30 -4.19 8.38
N ARG A 117 9.05 -5.50 8.46
CA ARG A 117 7.69 -6.06 8.35
C ARG A 117 6.79 -5.58 9.47
N LEU A 118 7.26 -5.68 10.72
CA LEU A 118 6.50 -5.20 11.87
C LEU A 118 6.23 -3.69 11.75
N PHE A 119 7.22 -2.92 11.31
CA PHE A 119 7.07 -1.50 11.08
C PHE A 119 5.96 -1.20 10.07
N ILE A 120 6.01 -1.80 8.87
CA ILE A 120 4.97 -1.58 7.86
C ILE A 120 3.59 -1.99 8.40
N THR A 121 3.48 -3.17 9.02
CA THR A 121 2.20 -3.67 9.54
C THR A 121 1.57 -2.80 10.62
N TYR A 122 2.35 -2.16 11.49
CA TYR A 122 1.79 -1.39 12.60
C TYR A 122 1.87 0.13 12.41
N VAL A 123 2.70 0.61 11.48
CA VAL A 123 2.93 2.04 11.29
C VAL A 123 2.32 2.52 9.97
N TRP A 124 2.44 1.74 8.89
CA TRP A 124 1.99 2.11 7.54
C TRP A 124 0.59 1.61 7.19
N ASP A 125 0.33 0.32 7.39
CA ASP A 125 -0.94 -0.30 6.97
C ASP A 125 -2.18 0.28 7.69
N PRO A 126 -2.16 0.60 9.01
CA PRO A 126 -3.38 0.99 9.72
C PRO A 126 -4.03 2.30 9.23
N PRO A 127 -3.29 3.43 9.05
CA PRO A 127 -3.85 4.63 8.45
C PRO A 127 -4.43 4.39 7.05
N LEU A 128 -3.74 3.57 6.23
CA LEU A 128 -4.14 3.28 4.86
C LEU A 128 -5.48 2.51 4.83
N LEU A 129 -5.57 1.44 5.62
CA LEU A 129 -6.80 0.65 5.75
C LEU A 129 -7.95 1.47 6.34
N ALA A 130 -7.67 2.32 7.33
CA ALA A 130 -8.68 3.20 7.92
C ALA A 130 -9.29 4.15 6.87
N CYS A 131 -8.47 4.75 6.01
CA CYS A 131 -8.96 5.60 4.92
C CYS A 131 -9.78 4.82 3.89
N ILE A 132 -9.30 3.64 3.47
CA ILE A 132 -10.02 2.78 2.52
C ILE A 132 -11.40 2.42 3.05
N TRP A 133 -11.48 1.98 4.31
CA TRP A 133 -12.76 1.65 4.95
C TRP A 133 -13.66 2.86 5.09
N LEU A 134 -13.12 4.00 5.56
CA LEU A 134 -13.89 5.21 5.76
C LEU A 134 -14.52 5.70 4.45
N VAL A 135 -13.71 5.88 3.40
CA VAL A 135 -14.18 6.34 2.08
C VAL A 135 -15.21 5.38 1.50
N ALA A 136 -15.00 4.07 1.65
CA ALA A 136 -15.94 3.08 1.15
C ALA A 136 -17.32 3.14 1.84
N HIS A 137 -17.37 3.47 3.14
CA HIS A 137 -18.64 3.55 3.88
C HIS A 137 -19.35 4.89 3.72
N THR A 138 -18.60 5.98 3.52
CA THR A 138 -19.16 7.33 3.46
C THR A 138 -19.37 7.85 2.04
N GLY A 139 -18.69 7.27 1.05
CA GLY A 139 -18.64 7.80 -0.33
C GLY A 139 -17.93 9.15 -0.44
N TRP A 140 -17.14 9.55 0.56
CA TRP A 140 -16.46 10.84 0.58
C TRP A 140 -15.41 10.94 -0.53
N GLY A 141 -15.37 12.09 -1.20
CA GLY A 141 -14.44 12.33 -2.30
C GLY A 141 -14.96 11.86 -3.67
N GLY A 142 -16.14 11.25 -3.73
CA GLY A 142 -16.83 10.86 -4.97
C GLY A 142 -16.26 9.61 -5.66
N ASP A 143 -14.99 9.31 -5.44
CA ASP A 143 -14.28 8.15 -5.97
C ASP A 143 -13.76 7.23 -4.85
N ARG A 144 -13.28 6.04 -5.21
CA ARG A 144 -12.56 5.17 -4.27
C ARG A 144 -11.26 5.83 -3.80
N PHE A 145 -10.85 5.48 -2.58
CA PHE A 145 -9.57 5.94 -2.03
C PHE A 145 -8.39 5.54 -2.95
N LEU A 146 -8.34 4.28 -3.37
CA LEU A 146 -7.42 3.78 -4.41
C LEU A 146 -8.20 3.61 -5.72
N SER A 147 -8.19 4.64 -6.56
CA SER A 147 -8.82 4.63 -7.88
C SER A 147 -7.77 4.44 -8.98
N PRO A 148 -8.05 3.67 -10.05
CA PRO A 148 -9.30 2.96 -10.34
C PRO A 148 -9.49 1.70 -9.47
N PHE A 149 -10.74 1.26 -9.30
CA PHE A 149 -11.05 0.03 -8.56
C PHE A 149 -10.36 -1.19 -9.16
N ALA A 150 -10.46 -1.33 -10.49
CA ALA A 150 -9.96 -2.45 -11.24
C ALA A 150 -9.54 -2.03 -12.65
N SER A 151 -8.50 -2.67 -13.16
CA SER A 151 -7.98 -2.51 -14.52
C SER A 151 -8.00 -3.88 -15.21
N VAL A 152 -8.62 -3.96 -16.38
CA VAL A 152 -8.61 -5.17 -17.21
C VAL A 152 -7.24 -5.26 -17.89
N ILE A 153 -6.53 -6.35 -17.66
CA ILE A 153 -5.19 -6.57 -18.22
C ILE A 153 -5.32 -7.35 -19.54
N ASP A 154 -6.15 -8.39 -19.54
CA ASP A 154 -6.52 -9.20 -20.69
C ASP A 154 -7.93 -9.81 -20.50
N GLU A 155 -8.34 -10.73 -21.38
CA GLU A 155 -9.66 -11.37 -21.34
C GLU A 155 -9.95 -12.19 -20.08
N ASP A 156 -8.91 -12.72 -19.42
CA ASP A 156 -9.02 -13.63 -18.27
C ASP A 156 -8.50 -12.99 -16.97
N VAL A 157 -7.81 -11.85 -17.04
CA VAL A 157 -7.10 -11.23 -15.92
C VAL A 157 -7.54 -9.79 -15.70
N VAL A 158 -8.03 -9.55 -14.48
CA VAL A 158 -8.33 -8.21 -13.96
C VAL A 158 -7.44 -7.95 -12.75
N MET A 159 -6.78 -6.80 -12.73
CA MET A 159 -6.00 -6.33 -11.59
C MET A 159 -6.82 -5.30 -10.80
N GLY A 160 -7.23 -5.69 -9.61
CA GLY A 160 -8.02 -4.86 -8.70
C GLY A 160 -7.22 -4.28 -7.55
N SER A 161 -7.76 -3.20 -6.97
CA SER A 161 -7.43 -2.72 -5.63
C SER A 161 -8.15 -3.55 -4.56
N LEU A 162 -7.87 -3.28 -3.28
CA LEU A 162 -8.41 -3.96 -2.10
C LEU A 162 -9.96 -4.05 -2.13
N PRO A 163 -10.57 -5.23 -2.39
CA PRO A 163 -12.02 -5.34 -2.52
C PRO A 163 -12.68 -5.41 -1.15
N LEU A 164 -13.71 -4.62 -0.92
CA LEU A 164 -14.54 -4.67 0.28
C LEU A 164 -15.82 -5.48 0.00
N PRO A 165 -16.57 -5.91 1.03
CA PRO A 165 -17.78 -6.72 0.83
C PRO A 165 -18.77 -6.14 -0.18
N GLN A 166 -18.94 -4.81 -0.17
CA GLN A 166 -19.83 -4.09 -1.07
C GLN A 166 -19.38 -4.09 -2.54
N ASP A 167 -18.11 -4.39 -2.82
CA ASP A 167 -17.54 -4.38 -4.17
C ASP A 167 -17.64 -5.75 -4.86
N VAL A 168 -17.87 -6.81 -4.08
CA VAL A 168 -17.92 -8.18 -4.59
C VAL A 168 -19.01 -8.39 -5.66
N PRO A 169 -20.22 -7.81 -5.54
CA PRO A 169 -21.21 -7.88 -6.60
C PRO A 169 -20.69 -7.30 -7.93
N GLN A 170 -19.95 -6.19 -7.89
CA GLN A 170 -19.35 -5.57 -9.07
C GLN A 170 -18.28 -6.48 -9.69
N LEU A 171 -17.41 -7.07 -8.86
CA LEU A 171 -16.41 -8.04 -9.34
C LEU A 171 -17.05 -9.24 -10.05
N ALA A 172 -18.10 -9.82 -9.46
CA ALA A 172 -18.75 -11.00 -10.00
C ALA A 172 -19.55 -10.69 -11.28
N LYS A 173 -20.31 -9.60 -11.29
CA LYS A 173 -21.28 -9.30 -12.36
C LYS A 173 -20.67 -8.50 -13.51
N ASP A 174 -19.92 -7.44 -13.17
CA ASP A 174 -19.46 -6.48 -14.18
C ASP A 174 -18.13 -6.93 -14.78
N PHE A 175 -17.27 -7.55 -13.96
CA PHE A 175 -15.96 -8.06 -14.41
C PHE A 175 -15.94 -9.58 -14.64
N GLY A 176 -17.02 -10.31 -14.31
CA GLY A 176 -17.08 -11.76 -14.50
C GLY A 176 -16.07 -12.56 -13.67
N VAL A 177 -15.57 -12.00 -12.56
CA VAL A 177 -14.49 -12.60 -11.77
C VAL A 177 -14.98 -13.87 -11.06
N GLY A 178 -14.46 -15.02 -11.48
CA GLY A 178 -14.73 -16.32 -10.83
C GLY A 178 -13.70 -16.73 -9.77
N ALA A 179 -12.54 -16.06 -9.72
CA ALA A 179 -11.51 -16.31 -8.73
C ALA A 179 -10.69 -15.05 -8.41
N VAL A 180 -10.27 -14.90 -7.16
CA VAL A 180 -9.39 -13.82 -6.69
C VAL A 180 -8.11 -14.41 -6.11
N VAL A 181 -6.97 -13.92 -6.60
CA VAL A 181 -5.67 -14.12 -5.98
C VAL A 181 -5.34 -12.89 -5.16
N ASN A 182 -5.42 -13.02 -3.84
CA ASN A 182 -5.12 -11.93 -2.92
C ASN A 182 -3.65 -12.03 -2.45
N MET A 183 -2.87 -11.00 -2.77
CA MET A 183 -1.46 -10.90 -2.39
C MET A 183 -1.25 -10.06 -1.12
N THR A 184 -2.30 -9.45 -0.58
CA THR A 184 -2.27 -8.51 0.55
C THR A 184 -2.18 -9.26 1.87
N ARG A 185 -1.19 -8.95 2.72
CA ARG A 185 -1.03 -9.64 4.02
C ARG A 185 -1.99 -9.11 5.07
N GLU A 186 -2.13 -7.80 5.13
CA GLU A 186 -2.87 -7.04 6.13
C GLU A 186 -4.40 -7.19 5.98
N TYR A 187 -4.86 -7.63 4.81
CA TYR A 187 -6.27 -7.85 4.53
C TYR A 187 -6.48 -9.13 3.73
N ALA A 188 -7.17 -10.10 4.34
CA ALA A 188 -7.43 -11.41 3.73
C ALA A 188 -8.57 -11.41 2.68
N GLY A 189 -9.26 -10.29 2.48
CA GLY A 189 -10.42 -10.23 1.59
C GLY A 189 -11.75 -10.48 2.31
N PRO A 190 -12.88 -10.11 1.68
CA PRO A 190 -14.22 -10.32 2.22
C PRO A 190 -14.69 -11.75 1.93
N LEU A 191 -14.11 -12.74 2.62
CA LEU A 191 -14.27 -14.18 2.34
C LEU A 191 -15.74 -14.63 2.25
N VAL A 192 -16.59 -14.13 3.15
CA VAL A 192 -18.02 -14.45 3.17
C VAL A 192 -18.72 -13.96 1.90
N ALA A 193 -18.42 -12.73 1.48
CA ALA A 193 -19.02 -12.15 0.27
C ALA A 193 -18.52 -12.87 -0.99
N TYR A 194 -17.24 -13.27 -1.04
CA TYR A 194 -16.71 -14.10 -2.13
C TYR A 194 -17.45 -15.42 -2.24
N ALA A 195 -17.63 -16.14 -1.13
CA ALA A 195 -18.35 -17.42 -1.13
C ALA A 195 -19.80 -17.26 -1.59
N GLN A 196 -20.50 -16.20 -1.15
CA GLN A 196 -21.88 -15.90 -1.56
C GLN A 196 -22.03 -15.64 -3.06
N HIS A 197 -20.98 -15.14 -3.72
CA HIS A 197 -20.97 -14.86 -5.15
C HIS A 197 -20.25 -15.93 -5.98
N GLY A 198 -19.91 -17.08 -5.38
CA GLY A 198 -19.22 -18.17 -6.08
C GLY A 198 -17.78 -17.86 -6.49
N ILE A 199 -17.15 -16.84 -5.88
CA ILE A 199 -15.76 -16.46 -6.17
C ILE A 199 -14.82 -17.35 -5.36
N ARG A 200 -13.94 -18.07 -6.05
CA ARG A 200 -12.86 -18.84 -5.41
C ARG A 200 -11.76 -17.90 -4.92
N HIS A 201 -11.25 -18.12 -3.72
CA HIS A 201 -10.22 -17.26 -3.14
C HIS A 201 -8.92 -18.03 -2.91
N LEU A 202 -7.81 -17.45 -3.35
CA LEU A 202 -6.46 -17.89 -3.04
C LEU A 202 -5.71 -16.76 -2.35
N HIS A 203 -5.28 -16.96 -1.10
CA HIS A 203 -4.50 -15.98 -0.34
C HIS A 203 -3.01 -16.33 -0.35
N LEU A 204 -2.19 -15.45 -0.92
CA LEU A 204 -0.73 -15.57 -1.00
C LEU A 204 -0.10 -14.31 -0.35
N PRO A 205 -0.10 -14.22 0.99
CA PRO A 205 0.20 -12.98 1.68
C PRO A 205 1.65 -12.52 1.45
N THR A 206 1.78 -11.37 0.81
CA THR A 206 3.00 -10.58 0.68
C THR A 206 2.87 -9.33 1.53
N VAL A 207 3.98 -8.92 2.14
CA VAL A 207 4.00 -7.68 2.93
C VAL A 207 3.90 -6.51 1.97
N ASP A 208 3.12 -5.49 2.33
CA ASP A 208 2.97 -4.31 1.50
C ASP A 208 4.34 -3.72 1.11
N THR A 209 4.39 -3.20 -0.11
CA THR A 209 5.58 -2.69 -0.80
C THR A 209 6.68 -3.72 -1.10
N ALA A 210 6.52 -5.01 -0.76
CA ALA A 210 7.48 -6.05 -1.14
C ALA A 210 6.98 -6.88 -2.33
N ALA A 211 7.86 -7.14 -3.29
CA ALA A 211 7.54 -8.05 -4.40
C ALA A 211 7.46 -9.50 -3.91
N PRO A 212 6.56 -10.34 -4.45
CA PRO A 212 6.54 -11.77 -4.15
C PRO A 212 7.80 -12.45 -4.69
N THR A 213 8.21 -13.54 -4.03
CA THR A 213 9.33 -14.37 -4.48
C THR A 213 8.93 -15.28 -5.64
N LEU A 214 9.91 -15.70 -6.45
CA LEU A 214 9.67 -16.62 -7.56
C LEU A 214 9.12 -17.98 -7.11
N GLU A 215 9.44 -18.45 -5.91
CA GLU A 215 8.85 -19.69 -5.36
C GLU A 215 7.36 -19.50 -5.07
N GLN A 216 6.96 -18.35 -4.53
CA GLN A 216 5.56 -18.03 -4.23
C GLN A 216 4.71 -17.93 -5.50
N VAL A 217 5.29 -17.44 -6.60
CA VAL A 217 4.59 -17.30 -7.89
C VAL A 217 4.70 -18.56 -8.75
N GLY A 218 5.91 -19.11 -8.88
CA GLY A 218 6.28 -20.20 -9.80
C GLY A 218 5.92 -21.58 -9.29
N GLY A 219 5.98 -21.84 -7.98
CA GLY A 219 5.60 -23.13 -7.39
C GLY A 219 4.13 -23.52 -7.59
N ARG A 220 3.32 -22.63 -8.18
CA ARG A 220 1.90 -22.86 -8.44
C ARG A 220 1.45 -22.55 -9.87
N ALA A 221 2.23 -21.82 -10.66
CA ALA A 221 1.94 -21.63 -12.09
C ALA A 221 2.01 -22.95 -12.87
N GLU A 222 2.84 -23.91 -12.43
CA GLU A 222 2.90 -25.27 -13.01
C GLU A 222 1.67 -26.12 -12.68
N GLY A 223 0.94 -25.80 -11.59
CA GLY A 223 -0.34 -26.44 -11.26
C GLY A 223 -1.53 -25.93 -12.09
N GLY A 224 -1.39 -24.80 -12.77
CA GLY A 224 -2.46 -24.19 -13.60
C GLY A 224 -2.41 -24.59 -15.09
N ARG A 225 -1.32 -25.19 -15.56
CA ARG A 225 -1.18 -25.66 -16.96
C ARG A 225 -1.42 -27.16 -17.15
N GLY A 226 -1.60 -27.92 -16.07
CA GLY A 226 -1.87 -29.35 -16.11
C GLY A 226 -3.32 -29.66 -15.81
N GLY A 227 -4.16 -29.76 -16.83
CA GLY A 227 -5.43 -30.47 -16.67
C GLY A 227 -5.15 -31.93 -16.28
N SER A 228 -5.49 -32.32 -15.06
CA SER A 228 -5.84 -33.70 -14.76
C SER A 228 -6.64 -33.79 -13.46
N ARG A 229 -7.74 -34.55 -13.55
CA ARG A 229 -8.62 -34.97 -12.47
C ARG A 229 -7.81 -35.38 -11.23
N ALA A 230 -8.03 -34.71 -10.11
CA ALA A 230 -7.70 -35.25 -8.79
C ALA A 230 -8.97 -35.24 -7.93
N ASN A 231 -9.34 -36.43 -7.49
CA ASN A 231 -10.51 -36.80 -6.70
C ASN A 231 -10.87 -35.79 -5.59
N LEU A 232 -12.10 -35.27 -5.66
CA LEU A 232 -12.85 -34.91 -4.46
C LEU A 232 -13.37 -36.22 -3.85
N GLY A 233 -12.53 -36.84 -3.02
CA GLY A 233 -12.95 -37.91 -2.14
C GLY A 233 -13.76 -37.32 -0.98
N CYS A 234 -15.08 -37.33 -1.12
CA CYS A 234 -15.95 -37.53 0.04
C CYS A 234 -15.89 -39.02 0.37
N GLU A 235 -15.35 -39.37 1.53
CA GLU A 235 -15.68 -40.63 2.19
C GLU A 235 -16.28 -40.32 3.56
N SER A 236 -17.55 -40.74 3.66
CA SER A 236 -18.44 -41.01 4.82
C SER A 236 -18.61 -39.95 5.91
#